data_AF-A0A2V6K4M5-F1
#
_entry.id   AF-A0A2V6K4M5-F1
#
_cell.length_a   1.000
_cell.length_b   1.000
_cell.length_c   1.000
_cell.angle_alpha   90.00
_cell.angle_beta   90.00
_cell.angle_gamma   90.00
#
_symmetry.space_group_name_H-M   'P 1'
#
loop_
_entity.id
_entity.type
_entity.pdbx_description
1 polymer ?
#
loop_
_entity_poly.entity_id
_entity_poly.type
_entity_poly.pdbx_seq_one_letter_code
_entity_poly.pdbx_strand_id
1 'polypeptide(L)'
;MREHRVKLESVAAVTIRKMTVGDAARIYLEKVRANVSLKPRSKDYRQGLIDFINRSWPALFGTDLRKVSERDCQEWLVRFQKLYAPSVVNNAIGTLRAVFAEAVDRGARFGNPAANLSRMRIRAKRLELPSREEFLRFVEEIRTAGARQSKDCANLVRFLAYSGLRIGEAKFVTWADANFARHQLHVGGDPLTATKNGETRYVPMILNWNRC
;
A
#
# COMPACT_ATOMS: atom_id res chain seq x y z
N MET A 1 -46.81 0.78 15.81
CA MET A 1 -46.50 -0.42 14.98
C MET A 1 -46.53 -0.13 13.47
N ARG A 2 -47.50 0.63 12.94
CA ARG A 2 -47.63 0.92 11.49
C ARG A 2 -46.50 1.81 10.93
N GLU A 3 -46.05 2.81 11.70
CA GLU A 3 -44.97 3.73 11.27
C GLU A 3 -43.56 3.10 11.22
N HIS A 4 -43.28 2.13 12.10
CA HIS A 4 -42.01 1.41 12.09
C HIS A 4 -41.90 0.48 10.88
N ARG A 5 -43.03 -0.10 10.45
CA ARG A 5 -43.13 -0.93 9.26
C ARG A 5 -42.96 -0.10 7.98
N VAL A 6 -43.53 1.10 7.92
CA VAL A 6 -43.32 2.05 6.81
C VAL A 6 -41.87 2.52 6.72
N LYS A 7 -41.17 2.73 7.85
CA LYS A 7 -39.73 3.04 7.85
C LYS A 7 -38.89 1.87 7.32
N LEU A 8 -39.14 0.63 7.77
CA LEU A 8 -38.45 -0.56 7.28
C LEU A 8 -38.73 -0.83 5.79
N GLU A 9 -39.97 -0.63 5.34
CA GLU A 9 -40.37 -0.70 3.93
C GLU A 9 -39.75 0.44 3.10
N SER A 10 -39.56 1.64 3.66
CA SER A 10 -38.85 2.74 2.98
C SER A 10 -37.34 2.50 2.86
N VAL A 11 -36.72 1.85 3.84
CA VAL A 11 -35.30 1.43 3.79
C VAL A 11 -35.13 0.26 2.83
N ALA A 12 -36.10 -0.67 2.78
CA ALA A 12 -36.15 -1.74 1.79
C ALA A 12 -36.47 -1.22 0.36
N ALA A 13 -37.28 -0.17 0.22
CA ALA A 13 -37.54 0.48 -1.07
C ALA A 13 -36.31 1.24 -1.61
N VAL A 14 -35.45 1.76 -0.72
CA VAL A 14 -34.11 2.25 -1.08
C VAL A 14 -33.20 1.09 -1.56
N THR A 15 -33.51 -0.15 -1.21
CA THR A 15 -32.75 -1.37 -1.56
C THR A 15 -33.04 -1.89 -2.98
N ILE A 16 -33.96 -1.28 -3.74
CA ILE A 16 -34.14 -1.56 -5.19
C ILE A 16 -33.71 -0.35 -6.05
N ARG A 17 -32.73 0.44 -5.59
CA ARG A 17 -31.91 1.22 -6.53
C ARG A 17 -30.86 0.29 -7.13
N LYS A 18 -30.76 0.25 -8.46
CA LYS A 18 -29.70 -0.44 -9.20
C LYS A 18 -28.33 0.03 -8.67
N MET A 19 -27.74 -0.71 -7.74
CA MET A 19 -26.44 -0.39 -7.20
C MET A 19 -25.38 -0.70 -8.26
N THR A 20 -24.59 0.30 -8.59
CA THR A 20 -23.51 0.16 -9.56
C THR A 20 -22.22 -0.33 -8.89
N VAL A 21 -21.25 -0.79 -9.68
CA VAL A 21 -19.91 -1.08 -9.16
C VAL A 21 -19.25 0.19 -8.59
N GLY A 22 -19.55 1.37 -9.15
CA GLY A 22 -19.07 2.64 -8.62
C GLY A 22 -19.62 2.95 -7.22
N ASP A 23 -20.89 2.65 -6.96
CA ASP A 23 -21.47 2.75 -5.62
C ASP A 23 -20.79 1.81 -4.63
N ALA A 24 -20.55 0.56 -5.03
CA ALA A 24 -19.82 -0.41 -4.21
C ALA A 24 -18.39 0.05 -3.91
N ALA A 25 -17.69 0.58 -4.91
CA ALA A 25 -16.34 1.09 -4.77
C ALA A 25 -16.28 2.29 -3.82
N ARG A 26 -17.24 3.21 -3.90
CA ARG A 26 -17.34 4.34 -2.97
C ARG A 26 -17.56 3.88 -1.53
N ILE A 27 -18.49 2.95 -1.30
CA ILE A 27 -18.75 2.39 0.03
C ILE A 27 -17.49 1.68 0.58
N TYR A 28 -16.82 0.88 -0.26
CA TYR A 28 -15.56 0.25 0.12
C TYR A 28 -14.50 1.28 0.52
N LEU A 29 -14.36 2.37 -0.24
CA LEU A 29 -13.42 3.44 0.05
C LEU A 29 -13.78 4.21 1.32
N GLU A 30 -15.06 4.47 1.58
CA GLU A 30 -15.54 5.06 2.84
C GLU A 30 -15.13 4.18 4.04
N LYS A 31 -15.34 2.86 3.95
CA LYS A 31 -14.87 1.91 4.98
C LYS A 31 -13.35 1.93 5.15
N VAL A 32 -12.59 1.95 4.05
CA VAL A 32 -11.12 2.04 4.08
C VAL A 32 -10.67 3.33 4.76
N ARG A 33 -11.32 4.47 4.46
CA ARG A 33 -11.00 5.77 5.06
C ARG A 33 -11.32 5.81 6.55
N ALA A 34 -12.46 5.25 6.95
CA ALA A 34 -12.89 5.17 8.35
C ALA A 34 -12.08 4.18 9.18
N ASN A 35 -11.37 3.23 8.56
CA ASN A 35 -10.59 2.24 9.30
C ASN A 35 -9.39 2.90 10.01
N VAL A 36 -9.44 2.91 11.34
CA VAL A 36 -8.40 3.48 12.22
C VAL A 36 -7.13 2.64 12.28
N SER A 37 -7.19 1.34 11.97
CA SER A 37 -6.00 0.47 11.97
C SER A 37 -5.14 0.62 10.72
N LEU A 38 -5.66 1.27 9.67
CA LEU A 38 -4.91 1.51 8.44
C LEU A 38 -4.14 2.83 8.50
N LYS A 39 -2.84 2.76 8.24
CA LYS A 39 -2.01 3.95 8.05
C LYS A 39 -2.47 4.77 6.83
N PRO A 40 -2.29 6.11 6.82
CA PRO A 40 -2.72 6.98 5.71
C PRO A 40 -2.28 6.49 4.33
N ARG A 41 -0.99 6.16 4.17
CA ARG A 41 -0.44 5.65 2.91
C ARG A 41 -1.14 4.37 2.42
N SER A 42 -1.61 3.52 3.34
CA SER A 42 -2.35 2.30 3.00
C SER A 42 -3.77 2.58 2.52
N LYS A 43 -4.37 3.70 2.93
CA LYS A 43 -5.66 4.20 2.44
C LYS A 43 -5.49 4.77 1.03
N ASP A 44 -4.49 5.63 0.83
CA ASP A 44 -4.15 6.22 -0.46
C ASP A 44 -3.84 5.14 -1.50
N TYR A 45 -3.09 4.10 -1.11
CA TYR A 45 -2.77 3.00 -2.01
C TYR A 45 -4.03 2.25 -2.49
N ARG A 46 -5.00 2.03 -1.61
CA ARG A 46 -6.28 1.39 -1.98
C ARG A 46 -7.13 2.28 -2.88
N GLN A 47 -7.12 3.60 -2.65
CA GLN A 47 -7.73 4.57 -3.55
C GLN A 47 -7.10 4.51 -4.95
N GLY A 48 -5.77 4.54 -5.04
CA GLY A 48 -5.07 4.44 -6.31
C GLY A 48 -5.34 3.13 -7.07
N LEU A 49 -5.56 2.01 -6.37
CA LEU A 49 -5.97 0.75 -7.00
C LEU A 49 -7.36 0.84 -7.64
N ILE A 50 -8.32 1.51 -6.99
CA ILE A 50 -9.63 1.79 -7.60
C ILE A 50 -9.46 2.65 -8.85
N ASP A 51 -8.58 3.65 -8.82
CA ASP A 51 -8.31 4.50 -9.98
C ASP A 51 -7.68 3.72 -11.15
N PHE A 52 -6.76 2.78 -10.87
CA PHE A 52 -6.21 1.89 -11.91
C PHE A 52 -7.26 0.95 -12.49
N ILE A 53 -8.15 0.41 -11.67
CA ILE A 53 -9.27 -0.42 -12.16
C ILE A 53 -10.19 0.44 -13.03
N ASN A 54 -10.56 1.64 -12.60
CA ASN A 54 -11.41 2.54 -13.36
C ASN A 54 -10.80 2.94 -14.71
N ARG A 55 -9.51 3.29 -14.74
CA ARG A 55 -8.81 3.65 -15.99
C ARG A 55 -8.72 2.48 -16.98
N SER A 56 -8.57 1.25 -16.47
CA SER A 56 -8.44 0.05 -17.31
C SER A 56 -9.78 -0.59 -17.68
N TRP A 57 -10.86 -0.23 -16.99
CA TRP A 57 -12.23 -0.68 -17.28
C TRP A 57 -13.27 0.40 -16.90
N PRO A 58 -13.33 1.53 -17.63
CA PRO A 58 -14.18 2.66 -17.23
C PRO A 58 -15.67 2.31 -17.16
N ALA A 59 -16.16 1.50 -18.11
CA ALA A 59 -17.56 1.08 -18.17
C ALA A 59 -18.00 0.26 -16.94
N LEU A 60 -17.07 -0.37 -16.21
CA LEU A 60 -17.38 -1.15 -15.02
C LEU A 60 -18.12 -0.32 -13.98
N PHE A 61 -17.67 0.91 -13.72
CA PHE A 61 -18.17 1.72 -12.62
C PHE A 61 -19.61 2.18 -12.81
N GLY A 62 -20.07 2.30 -14.06
CA GLY A 62 -21.48 2.55 -14.39
C GLY A 62 -22.34 1.28 -14.51
N THR A 63 -21.74 0.10 -14.43
CA THR A 63 -22.44 -1.17 -14.62
C THR A 63 -23.17 -1.58 -13.34
N ASP A 64 -24.42 -2.04 -13.48
CA ASP A 64 -25.19 -2.67 -12.40
C ASP A 64 -24.42 -3.90 -11.89
N LEU A 65 -24.21 -3.98 -10.57
CA LEU A 65 -23.45 -5.07 -9.94
C LEU A 65 -23.90 -6.46 -10.38
N ARG A 66 -25.20 -6.66 -10.63
CA ARG A 66 -25.78 -7.96 -11.02
C ARG A 66 -25.44 -8.38 -12.44
N LYS A 67 -25.04 -7.43 -13.29
CA LYS A 67 -24.69 -7.67 -14.69
C LYS A 67 -23.23 -8.05 -14.89
N VAL A 68 -22.36 -7.83 -13.89
CA VAL A 68 -20.95 -8.20 -13.99
C VAL A 68 -20.78 -9.70 -13.77
N SER A 69 -20.32 -10.38 -14.81
CA SER A 69 -20.03 -11.81 -14.82
C SER A 69 -18.58 -12.12 -14.46
N GLU A 70 -18.29 -13.39 -14.15
CA GLU A 70 -16.91 -13.87 -13.97
C GLU A 70 -16.10 -13.70 -15.25
N ARG A 71 -16.71 -13.92 -16.42
CA ARG A 71 -16.07 -13.76 -17.73
C ARG A 71 -15.58 -12.34 -17.94
N ASP A 72 -16.40 -11.32 -17.62
CA ASP A 72 -16.00 -9.92 -17.75
C ASP A 72 -14.75 -9.62 -16.90
N CYS A 73 -14.70 -10.17 -15.69
CA CYS A 73 -13.58 -10.03 -14.77
C CYS A 73 -12.31 -10.72 -15.31
N GLN A 74 -12.43 -11.91 -15.92
CA GLN A 74 -11.30 -12.62 -16.54
C GLN A 74 -10.79 -11.86 -17.78
N GLU A 75 -11.69 -11.38 -18.63
CA GLU A 75 -11.33 -10.58 -19.81
C GLU A 75 -10.62 -9.28 -19.42
N TRP A 76 -11.08 -8.62 -18.37
CA TRP A 76 -10.36 -7.49 -17.79
C TRP A 76 -8.96 -7.87 -17.31
N LEU A 77 -8.82 -8.96 -16.54
CA LEU A 77 -7.52 -9.40 -16.02
C LEU A 77 -6.52 -9.68 -17.15
N VAL A 78 -6.95 -10.33 -18.23
CA VAL A 78 -6.11 -10.63 -19.40
C VAL A 78 -5.53 -9.36 -20.02
N ARG A 79 -6.29 -8.26 -20.07
CA ARG A 79 -5.80 -6.96 -20.54
C ARG A 79 -4.94 -6.26 -19.49
N PHE A 80 -5.39 -6.24 -18.25
CA PHE A 80 -4.75 -5.52 -17.14
C PHE A 80 -3.34 -6.03 -16.85
N GLN A 81 -3.13 -7.35 -16.91
CA GLN A 81 -1.82 -7.96 -16.65
C GLN A 81 -0.75 -7.62 -17.67
N LYS A 82 -1.13 -7.15 -18.87
CA LYS A 82 -0.18 -6.70 -19.90
C LYS A 82 0.33 -5.27 -19.63
N LEU A 83 -0.39 -4.51 -18.80
CA LEU A 83 -0.13 -3.09 -18.56
C LEU A 83 0.64 -2.83 -17.26
N TYR A 84 0.53 -3.73 -16.29
CA TYR A 84 1.04 -3.49 -14.93
C TYR A 84 1.89 -4.63 -14.40
N ALA A 85 2.79 -4.31 -13.46
CA ALA A 85 3.62 -5.28 -12.79
C ALA A 85 2.78 -6.29 -11.96
N PRO A 86 3.22 -7.56 -11.81
CA PRO A 86 2.48 -8.61 -11.11
C PRO A 86 1.97 -8.24 -9.70
N SER A 87 2.75 -7.44 -8.95
CA SER A 87 2.33 -6.97 -7.63
C SER A 87 1.13 -6.02 -7.68
N VAL A 88 1.09 -5.12 -8.67
CA VAL A 88 -0.03 -4.20 -8.88
C VAL A 88 -1.26 -4.97 -9.33
N VAL A 89 -1.10 -5.93 -10.25
CA VAL A 89 -2.17 -6.81 -10.71
C VAL A 89 -2.81 -7.58 -9.55
N ASN A 90 -1.99 -8.23 -8.72
CA ASN A 90 -2.49 -8.98 -7.57
C ASN A 90 -3.22 -8.10 -6.55
N ASN A 91 -2.74 -6.87 -6.32
CA ASN A 91 -3.40 -5.93 -5.43
C ASN A 91 -4.71 -5.38 -6.03
N ALA A 92 -4.76 -5.16 -7.34
CA ALA A 92 -5.99 -4.79 -8.04
C ALA A 92 -7.03 -5.91 -8.00
N ILE A 93 -6.64 -7.18 -8.21
CA ILE A 93 -7.51 -8.35 -8.01
C ILE A 93 -8.08 -8.36 -6.59
N GLY A 94 -7.21 -8.19 -5.58
CA GLY A 94 -7.64 -8.15 -4.18
C GLY A 94 -8.63 -7.02 -3.90
N THR A 95 -8.42 -5.85 -4.50
CA THR A 95 -9.30 -4.69 -4.36
C THR A 95 -10.64 -4.93 -5.05
N LEU A 96 -10.65 -5.45 -6.28
CA LEU A 96 -11.88 -5.76 -7.01
C LEU A 96 -12.72 -6.80 -6.27
N ARG A 97 -12.07 -7.83 -5.70
CA ARG A 97 -12.73 -8.79 -4.81
C ARG A 97 -13.36 -8.13 -3.59
N ALA A 98 -12.65 -7.22 -2.93
CA ALA A 98 -13.17 -6.52 -1.76
C ALA A 98 -14.38 -5.62 -2.10
N VAL A 99 -14.36 -4.95 -3.26
CA VAL A 99 -15.50 -4.16 -3.76
C VAL A 99 -16.73 -5.04 -3.98
N PHE A 100 -16.56 -6.20 -4.63
CA PHE A 100 -17.69 -7.12 -4.82
C PHE A 100 -18.11 -7.85 -3.54
N ALA A 101 -17.20 -8.09 -2.60
CA ALA A 101 -17.55 -8.62 -1.28
C ALA A 101 -18.46 -7.64 -0.53
N GLU A 102 -18.16 -6.33 -0.56
CA GLU A 102 -19.02 -5.30 0.02
C GLU A 102 -20.45 -5.33 -0.55
N ALA A 103 -20.58 -5.61 -1.85
CA ALA A 103 -21.87 -5.75 -2.50
C ALA A 103 -22.61 -7.03 -2.07
N VAL A 104 -21.89 -8.14 -1.89
CA VAL A 104 -22.46 -9.41 -1.41
C VAL A 104 -22.92 -9.27 0.04
N ASP A 105 -22.10 -8.71 0.92
CA ASP A 105 -22.41 -8.53 2.35
C ASP A 105 -23.66 -7.66 2.57
N ARG A 106 -23.99 -6.78 1.61
CA ARG A 106 -25.18 -5.92 1.65
C ARG A 106 -26.40 -6.52 0.96
N GLY A 107 -26.31 -7.74 0.43
CA GLY A 107 -27.38 -8.38 -0.31
C GLY A 107 -27.65 -7.77 -1.69
N ALA A 108 -26.76 -6.92 -2.22
CA ALA A 108 -26.92 -6.32 -3.55
C ALA A 108 -26.65 -7.32 -4.69
N ARG A 109 -25.94 -8.42 -4.40
CA ARG A 109 -25.76 -9.58 -5.29
C ARG A 109 -25.39 -10.84 -4.49
N PHE A 110 -25.62 -12.02 -5.06
CA PHE A 110 -25.46 -13.30 -4.35
C PHE A 110 -24.01 -13.85 -4.28
N GLY A 111 -23.18 -13.63 -5.30
CA GLY A 111 -21.83 -14.21 -5.36
C GLY A 111 -20.80 -13.20 -5.85
N ASN A 112 -19.50 -13.43 -5.69
CA ASN A 112 -18.46 -12.47 -6.10
C ASN A 112 -17.86 -12.86 -7.46
N PRO A 113 -18.00 -12.04 -8.53
CA PRO A 113 -17.57 -12.42 -9.87
C PRO A 113 -16.04 -12.37 -10.02
N ALA A 114 -15.34 -11.72 -9.09
CA ALA A 114 -13.89 -11.63 -9.03
C ALA A 114 -13.27 -12.71 -8.12
N ALA A 115 -14.07 -13.58 -7.50
CA ALA A 115 -13.60 -14.56 -6.52
C ALA A 115 -12.53 -15.49 -7.10
N ASN A 116 -12.69 -15.93 -8.34
CA ASN A 116 -11.84 -16.94 -8.98
C ASN A 116 -10.70 -16.35 -9.84
N LEU A 117 -10.41 -15.05 -9.74
CA LEU A 117 -9.32 -14.43 -10.50
C LEU A 117 -7.94 -14.96 -10.07
N SER A 118 -7.19 -15.56 -11.01
CA SER A 118 -5.87 -16.12 -10.75
C SER A 118 -4.84 -15.03 -10.47
N ARG A 119 -4.10 -15.16 -9.36
CA ARG A 119 -2.99 -14.26 -9.05
C ARG A 119 -1.79 -14.55 -9.94
N MET A 120 -1.09 -13.50 -10.35
CA MET A 120 0.17 -13.59 -11.07
C MET A 120 1.30 -14.04 -10.15
N ARG A 121 2.19 -14.90 -10.66
CA ARG A 121 3.42 -15.29 -9.97
C ARG A 121 4.37 -14.09 -9.88
N ILE A 122 4.77 -13.72 -8.67
CA ILE A 122 5.80 -12.71 -8.43
C ILE A 122 7.14 -13.44 -8.32
N ARG A 123 8.06 -13.18 -9.25
CA ARG A 123 9.43 -13.68 -9.15
C ARG A 123 10.20 -12.83 -8.15
N ALA A 124 10.86 -13.47 -7.20
CA ALA A 124 11.78 -12.78 -6.30
C ALA A 124 12.91 -12.17 -7.13
N LYS A 125 13.18 -10.88 -6.93
CA LYS A 125 14.35 -10.24 -7.54
C LYS A 125 15.59 -10.76 -6.80
N ARG A 126 16.55 -11.29 -7.56
CA ARG A 126 17.90 -11.53 -7.02
C ARG A 126 18.54 -10.17 -6.81
N LEU A 127 18.87 -9.85 -5.55
CA LEU A 127 19.60 -8.64 -5.22
C LEU A 127 21.09 -8.95 -5.37
N GLU A 128 21.75 -8.22 -6.26
CA GLU A 128 23.20 -8.24 -6.39
C GLU A 128 23.72 -7.07 -5.56
N LEU A 129 24.34 -7.41 -4.43
CA LEU A 129 24.86 -6.41 -3.50
C LEU A 129 26.28 -6.01 -3.93
N PRO A 130 26.63 -4.72 -3.86
CA PRO A 130 27.99 -4.29 -4.14
C PRO A 130 28.96 -4.90 -3.14
N SER A 131 30.17 -5.20 -3.58
CA SER A 131 31.30 -5.45 -2.68
C SER A 131 31.58 -4.23 -1.81
N ARG A 132 32.36 -4.43 -0.75
CA ARG A 132 32.77 -3.33 0.14
C ARG A 132 33.49 -2.21 -0.63
N GLU A 133 34.35 -2.56 -1.58
CA GLU A 133 35.13 -1.60 -2.36
C GLU A 133 34.23 -0.81 -3.32
N GLU A 134 33.33 -1.49 -4.01
CA GLU A 134 32.34 -0.84 -4.88
C GLU A 134 31.42 0.11 -4.11
N PHE A 135 30.98 -0.31 -2.92
CA PHE A 135 30.17 0.54 -2.06
C PHE A 135 30.92 1.82 -1.65
N LEU A 136 32.20 1.70 -1.28
CA LEU A 136 33.00 2.87 -0.89
C LEU A 136 33.22 3.83 -2.07
N ARG A 137 33.47 3.30 -3.28
CA ARG A 137 33.57 4.11 -4.51
C ARG A 137 32.25 4.84 -4.80
N PHE A 138 31.14 4.12 -4.74
CA PHE A 138 29.80 4.69 -4.94
C PHE A 138 29.50 5.84 -3.97
N VAL A 139 29.88 5.70 -2.69
CA VAL A 139 29.69 6.79 -1.72
C VAL A 139 30.56 8.01 -2.05
N GLU A 140 31.80 7.79 -2.51
CA GLU A 140 32.68 8.89 -2.87
C GLU A 140 32.19 9.65 -4.12
N GLU A 141 31.65 8.94 -5.10
CA GLU A 141 30.99 9.55 -6.26
C GLU A 141 29.82 10.45 -5.83
N ILE A 142 28.95 9.98 -4.93
CA ILE A 142 27.86 10.81 -4.39
C ILE A 142 28.41 12.06 -3.69
N ARG A 143 29.47 11.88 -2.89
CA ARG A 143 30.07 12.95 -2.06
C ARG A 143 30.67 14.06 -2.93
N THR A 144 31.23 13.70 -4.08
CA THR A 144 31.96 14.60 -4.99
C THR A 144 31.14 15.09 -6.18
N ALA A 145 29.89 14.66 -6.34
CA ALA A 145 29.01 15.03 -7.45
C ALA A 145 28.68 16.53 -7.59
N GLY A 146 29.07 17.38 -6.63
CA GLY A 146 28.99 18.85 -6.75
C GLY A 146 27.62 19.48 -6.47
N ALA A 147 26.58 18.68 -6.16
CA ALA A 147 25.30 19.22 -5.72
C ALA A 147 25.37 19.74 -4.28
N ARG A 148 24.53 20.73 -3.95
CA ARG A 148 24.47 21.36 -2.60
C ARG A 148 24.39 20.34 -1.46
N GLN A 149 23.68 19.23 -1.68
CA GLN A 149 23.42 18.18 -0.67
C GLN A 149 24.22 16.89 -0.91
N SER A 150 25.22 16.90 -1.82
CA SER A 150 26.03 15.72 -2.14
C SER A 150 26.67 15.08 -0.90
N LYS A 151 27.22 15.89 0.01
CA LYS A 151 27.84 15.40 1.25
C LYS A 151 26.81 14.77 2.19
N ASP A 152 25.64 15.38 2.34
CA ASP A 152 24.57 14.88 3.20
C ASP A 152 24.01 13.56 2.66
N CYS A 153 23.82 13.45 1.34
CA CYS A 153 23.41 12.22 0.68
C CYS A 153 24.42 11.09 0.89
N ALA A 154 25.72 11.37 0.75
CA ALA A 154 26.78 10.39 1.01
C ALA A 154 26.78 9.89 2.45
N ASN A 155 26.54 10.79 3.41
CA ASN A 155 26.42 10.45 4.83
C ASN A 155 25.17 9.62 5.12
N LEU A 156 24.03 9.96 4.51
CA LEU A 156 22.81 9.16 4.63
C LEU A 156 22.98 7.75 4.08
N VAL A 157 23.63 7.58 2.93
CA VAL A 157 23.89 6.26 2.35
C VAL A 157 24.78 5.41 3.26
N ARG A 158 25.86 5.98 3.83
CA ARG A 158 26.68 5.28 4.83
C ARG A 158 25.88 4.92 6.07
N PHE A 159 25.11 5.86 6.59
CA PHE A 159 24.27 5.64 7.76
C PHE A 159 23.30 4.47 7.53
N LEU A 160 22.60 4.43 6.40
CA LEU A 160 21.68 3.34 6.06
C LEU A 160 22.40 1.99 5.91
N ALA A 161 23.56 1.97 5.25
CA ALA A 161 24.34 0.75 5.06
C ALA A 161 24.86 0.16 6.38
N TYR A 162 25.32 1.02 7.30
CA TYR A 162 25.90 0.59 8.57
C TYR A 162 24.88 0.31 9.68
N SER A 163 23.73 1.00 9.63
CA SER A 163 22.67 0.81 10.62
C SER A 163 21.64 -0.24 10.20
N GLY A 164 21.53 -0.54 8.90
CA GLY A 164 20.51 -1.45 8.37
C GLY A 164 19.09 -0.91 8.51
N LEU A 165 18.92 0.39 8.79
CA LEU A 165 17.61 1.03 8.92
C LEU A 165 16.93 1.12 7.56
N ARG A 166 15.60 1.01 7.55
CA ARG A 166 14.83 1.41 6.38
C ARG A 166 14.90 2.92 6.26
N ILE A 167 14.97 3.45 5.03
CA ILE A 167 14.99 4.91 4.80
C ILE A 167 13.84 5.65 5.47
N GLY A 168 12.66 5.02 5.54
CA GLY A 168 11.48 5.59 6.21
C GLY A 168 11.56 5.60 7.74
N GLU A 169 12.44 4.81 8.35
CA GLU A 169 12.77 4.83 9.78
C GLU A 169 13.87 5.86 10.04
N ALA A 170 14.93 5.86 9.22
CA ALA A 170 16.08 6.75 9.33
C ALA A 170 15.71 8.25 9.33
N LYS A 171 14.69 8.65 8.56
CA LYS A 171 14.25 10.05 8.50
C LYS A 171 13.69 10.61 9.81
N PHE A 172 13.37 9.76 10.79
CA PHE A 172 12.85 10.17 12.10
C PHE A 172 13.90 10.06 13.21
N VAL A 173 15.11 9.59 12.88
CA VAL A 173 16.21 9.50 13.83
C VAL A 173 16.72 10.90 14.15
N THR A 174 16.89 11.18 15.43
CA THR A 174 17.47 12.42 15.96
C THR A 174 18.70 12.12 16.81
N TRP A 175 19.47 13.17 17.17
CA TRP A 175 20.60 13.01 18.08
C TRP A 175 20.21 12.49 19.47
N ALA A 176 18.96 12.73 19.91
CA ALA A 176 18.45 12.22 21.18
C ALA A 176 18.28 10.69 21.20
N ASP A 177 18.18 10.07 20.02
CA ASP A 177 18.05 8.63 19.88
C ASP A 177 19.41 7.91 19.94
N ALA A 178 20.52 8.64 19.83
CA ALA A 178 21.87 8.11 19.85
C ALA A 178 22.46 8.10 21.27
N ASN A 179 22.64 6.90 21.83
CA ASN A 179 23.35 6.70 23.08
C ASN A 179 24.81 6.31 22.80
N PHE A 180 25.68 7.31 22.73
CA PHE A 180 27.11 7.11 22.49
C PHE A 180 27.82 6.35 23.61
N ALA A 181 27.38 6.48 24.87
CA ALA A 181 27.98 5.72 25.98
C ALA A 181 27.72 4.21 25.87
N ARG A 182 26.55 3.83 25.34
CA ARG A 182 26.14 2.44 25.17
C ARG A 182 26.36 1.93 23.74
N HIS A 183 26.88 2.76 22.84
CA HIS A 183 26.98 2.49 21.40
C HIS A 183 25.68 1.94 20.81
N GLN A 184 24.55 2.59 21.10
CA GLN A 184 23.23 2.14 20.69
C GLN A 184 22.41 3.28 20.08
N LEU A 185 21.71 2.96 18.99
CA LEU A 185 20.72 3.84 18.37
C LEU A 185 19.31 3.32 18.65
N HIS A 186 18.45 4.15 19.23
CA HIS A 186 17.03 3.85 19.38
C HIS A 186 16.28 4.15 18.08
N VAL A 187 15.44 3.21 17.63
CA VAL A 187 14.69 3.33 16.37
C VAL A 187 13.20 3.19 16.65
N GLY A 188 12.52 4.34 16.78
CA GLY A 188 11.07 4.43 17.02
C GLY A 188 10.21 4.51 15.75
N GLY A 189 10.77 5.00 14.65
CA GLY A 189 10.02 5.26 13.42
C GLY A 189 9.18 6.55 13.52
N ASP A 190 8.08 6.60 12.78
CA ASP A 190 7.20 7.78 12.73
C ASP A 190 6.56 8.06 14.11
N PRO A 191 6.64 9.28 14.67
CA PRO A 191 6.05 9.58 15.97
C PRO A 191 4.52 9.35 16.02
N LEU A 192 3.83 9.48 14.89
CA LEU A 192 2.37 9.31 14.81
C LEU A 192 1.97 7.90 14.39
N THR A 193 2.76 7.27 13.50
CA THR A 193 2.39 5.98 12.90
C THR A 193 3.30 4.82 13.28
N ALA A 194 4.34 5.05 14.08
CA ALA A 194 5.41 4.12 14.45
C ALA A 194 6.09 3.45 13.24
N THR A 195 6.98 2.50 13.49
CA THR A 195 7.58 1.67 12.42
C THR A 195 6.52 0.88 11.65
N LYS A 196 6.86 0.27 10.51
CA LYS A 196 5.92 -0.52 9.69
C LYS A 196 5.15 -1.57 10.52
N ASN A 197 5.76 -2.13 11.55
CA ASN A 197 5.18 -3.14 12.42
C ASN A 197 4.82 -2.61 13.83
N GLY A 198 5.01 -1.30 14.09
CA GLY A 198 4.74 -0.70 15.40
C GLY A 198 5.80 -0.98 16.47
N GLU A 199 6.82 -1.78 16.17
CA GLU A 199 7.87 -2.16 17.11
C GLU A 199 9.03 -1.15 17.09
N THR A 200 9.47 -0.74 18.27
CA THR A 200 10.71 0.02 18.50
C THR A 200 11.86 -0.94 18.78
N ARG A 201 13.08 -0.59 18.36
CA ARG A 201 14.26 -1.44 18.61
C ARG A 201 15.52 -0.63 18.84
N TYR A 202 16.51 -1.23 19.48
CA TYR A 202 17.86 -0.70 19.57
C TYR A 202 18.76 -1.37 18.54
N VAL A 203 19.55 -0.57 17.83
CA VAL A 203 20.54 -1.04 16.85
C VAL A 203 21.94 -0.68 17.35
N PRO A 204 22.92 -1.60 17.30
CA PRO A 204 24.28 -1.30 17.71
C PRO A 204 24.92 -0.26 16.76
N MET A 205 25.62 0.71 17.34
CA MET A 205 26.46 1.66 16.61
C MET A 205 27.82 1.00 16.39
N ILE A 206 28.09 0.55 15.16
CA ILE A 206 29.39 -0.04 14.82
C ILE A 206 30.48 1.06 14.77
N LEU A 207 31.69 0.74 15.21
CA LEU A 207 32.84 1.66 15.39
C LEU A 207 33.17 2.58 14.19
N ASN A 208 32.70 2.24 12.98
CA ASN A 208 32.87 3.07 11.78
C ASN A 208 31.92 4.27 11.68
N TRP A 209 31.02 4.50 12.65
CA TRP A 209 30.10 5.65 12.65
C TRP A 209 30.80 6.98 12.95
N ASN A 210 31.92 6.96 13.69
CA ASN A 210 32.68 8.17 14.05
C ASN A 210 33.40 8.85 12.87
N ARG A 211 33.25 8.35 11.64
CA ARG A 211 33.83 8.91 10.40
C ARG A 211 32.76 9.38 9.40
N CYS A 212 31.50 9.50 9.82
CA CYS A 212 30.41 10.04 9.01
C CYS A 212 30.26 11.55 9.21
#